data_AF-A0A1Q6XJ36-F1
#
_entry.id   AF-A0A1Q6XJ36-F1
#
_cell.length_a   1.000
_cell.length_b   1.000
_cell.length_c   1.000
_cell.angle_alpha   90.00
_cell.angle_beta   90.00
_cell.angle_gamma   90.00
#
_symmetry.space_group_name_H-M   'P 1'
#
loop_
_entity.id
_entity.type
_entity.pdbx_description
1 polymer ?
#
loop_
_entity_poly.entity_id
_entity_poly.type
_entity_poly.pdbx_seq_one_letter_code
_entity_poly.pdbx_strand_id
1 'polypeptide(L)'
;MRPALCMLSAIFLLPGIAGGTPKPHVVSFGKWTTVKWFVGPGQDKPLDLRIRALYVDRRLKEFTLGTPHDVTDRLIVVRRAFRLNDALPEESTSVPNWRWQRGGWLLVDRITGRASPINLPEFDPFYSKAAWYRDYIAYCRLSDDGKNLYAMVAQLGRRKPILKKGSGRRAR
;
A
#
# COMPACT_ATOMS: atom_id res chain seq x y z
N MET A 1 26.87 62.08 21.37
CA MET A 1 27.29 60.70 20.99
C MET A 1 26.13 59.78 21.33
N ARG A 2 25.47 59.20 20.32
CA ARG A 2 24.12 58.62 20.39
C ARG A 2 24.18 57.08 20.29
N PRO A 3 23.71 56.32 21.29
CA PRO A 3 23.50 54.88 21.15
C PRO A 3 22.00 54.58 21.18
N ALA A 4 21.29 54.87 20.09
CA ALA A 4 19.87 54.53 19.95
C ALA A 4 19.52 54.02 18.54
N LEU A 5 20.54 53.60 17.77
CA LEU A 5 20.41 53.25 16.36
C LEU A 5 20.98 51.86 16.04
N CYS A 6 20.79 50.87 16.92
CA CYS A 6 21.14 49.48 16.59
C CYS A 6 20.02 48.48 16.94
N MET A 7 18.92 48.90 17.55
CA MET A 7 17.88 48.00 18.07
C MET A 7 16.58 48.03 17.26
N LEU A 8 16.66 48.29 15.95
CA LEU A 8 15.50 48.31 15.05
C LEU A 8 15.66 47.46 13.78
N SER A 9 16.82 46.80 13.59
CA SER A 9 17.12 46.10 12.32
C SER A 9 16.92 44.58 12.38
N ALA A 10 16.39 44.01 13.47
CA ALA A 10 16.32 42.56 13.69
C ALA A 10 14.95 41.91 13.37
N ILE A 11 14.02 42.60 12.68
CA ILE A 11 12.63 42.11 12.51
C ILE A 11 12.28 41.60 11.10
N PHE A 12 13.13 41.73 10.07
CA PHE A 12 12.69 41.49 8.67
C PHE A 12 13.45 40.42 7.87
N LEU A 13 13.77 39.27 8.48
CA LEU A 13 14.27 38.09 7.75
C LEU A 13 13.52 36.82 8.16
N LEU A 14 12.19 36.85 8.05
CA LEU A 14 11.41 35.63 7.85
C LEU A 14 11.43 35.31 6.36
N PRO A 15 12.09 34.22 5.89
CA PRO A 15 11.93 33.80 4.52
C PRO A 15 10.47 33.45 4.30
N GLY A 16 9.77 34.26 3.51
CA GLY A 16 8.42 33.95 3.05
C GLY A 16 8.48 32.64 2.27
N ILE A 17 7.97 31.57 2.87
CA ILE A 17 7.78 30.30 2.19
C ILE A 17 6.62 30.52 1.22
N ALA A 18 6.95 30.99 0.01
CA ALA A 18 6.02 31.02 -1.10
C ALA A 18 5.73 29.56 -1.50
N GLY A 19 4.74 28.96 -0.85
CA GLY A 19 4.23 27.65 -1.21
C GLY A 19 3.49 27.75 -2.55
N GLY A 20 4.19 27.46 -3.65
CA GLY A 20 3.53 27.29 -4.94
C GLY A 20 2.48 26.18 -4.86
N THR A 21 1.32 26.37 -5.50
CA THR A 21 0.28 25.34 -5.55
C THR A 21 0.87 24.06 -6.13
N PRO A 22 0.87 22.93 -5.40
CA PRO A 22 1.42 21.69 -5.92
C PRO A 22 0.64 21.29 -7.17
N LYS A 23 1.35 21.16 -8.30
CA LYS A 23 0.75 20.66 -9.55
C LYS A 23 0.24 19.24 -9.26
N PRO A 24 -1.04 18.94 -9.55
CA PRO A 24 -1.57 17.61 -9.32
C PRO A 24 -0.78 16.58 -10.13
N HIS A 25 -0.41 15.47 -9.49
CA HIS A 25 0.29 14.37 -10.11
C HIS A 25 -0.69 13.49 -10.87
N VAL A 26 -0.29 13.03 -12.04
CA VAL A 26 -1.12 12.15 -12.87
C VAL A 26 -0.89 10.71 -12.45
N VAL A 27 -1.93 10.08 -11.89
CA VAL A 27 -1.93 8.66 -11.56
C VAL A 27 -2.59 7.87 -12.68
N SER A 28 -1.86 6.91 -13.26
CA SER A 28 -2.37 6.10 -14.38
C SER A 28 -2.02 4.63 -14.21
N PHE A 29 -2.83 3.75 -14.81
CA PHE A 29 -2.62 2.31 -14.78
C PHE A 29 -2.24 1.78 -16.15
N GLY A 30 -1.27 0.85 -16.16
CA GLY A 30 -0.87 0.15 -17.38
C GLY A 30 -1.91 -0.89 -17.84
N LYS A 31 -1.57 -1.57 -18.94
CA LYS A 31 -2.35 -2.71 -19.45
C LYS A 31 -2.31 -3.86 -18.45
N TRP A 32 -3.37 -4.66 -18.45
CA TRP A 32 -3.45 -5.89 -17.68
C TRP A 32 -2.52 -6.97 -18.28
N THR A 33 -1.75 -7.61 -17.42
CA THR A 33 -0.90 -8.76 -17.75
C THR A 33 -1.18 -9.88 -16.76
N THR A 34 -1.23 -11.12 -17.23
CA THR A 34 -1.36 -12.30 -16.39
C THR A 34 0.03 -12.85 -16.10
N VAL A 35 0.34 -13.08 -14.82
CA VAL A 35 1.60 -13.67 -14.37
C VAL A 35 1.33 -14.92 -13.53
N LYS A 36 2.32 -15.80 -13.46
CA LYS A 36 2.27 -16.99 -12.61
C LYS A 36 2.62 -16.62 -11.16
N TRP A 37 1.78 -17.07 -10.24
CA TRP A 37 1.89 -16.79 -8.81
C TRP A 37 1.79 -18.10 -8.00
N PHE A 38 2.74 -18.31 -7.11
CA PHE A 38 2.83 -19.51 -6.27
C PHE A 38 2.36 -19.18 -4.84
N VAL A 39 1.44 -19.98 -4.29
CA VAL A 39 0.81 -19.71 -2.99
C VAL A 39 1.52 -20.46 -1.87
N GLY A 40 2.56 -19.84 -1.31
CA GLY A 40 3.28 -20.37 -0.16
C GLY A 40 4.37 -21.40 -0.49
N PRO A 41 5.11 -21.86 0.53
CA PRO A 41 6.23 -22.80 0.34
C PRO A 41 5.71 -24.18 -0.09
N GLY A 42 6.28 -24.75 -1.16
CA GLY A 42 6.00 -26.10 -1.63
C GLY A 42 4.77 -26.27 -2.53
N GLN A 43 4.09 -25.19 -2.93
CA GLN A 43 3.07 -25.27 -3.98
C GLN A 43 3.70 -25.10 -5.37
N ASP A 44 3.81 -26.19 -6.11
CA ASP A 44 4.36 -26.19 -7.48
C ASP A 44 3.36 -25.80 -8.56
N LYS A 45 2.05 -25.75 -8.24
CA LYS A 45 1.01 -25.37 -9.19
C LYS A 45 0.84 -23.85 -9.20
N PRO A 46 1.29 -23.15 -10.26
CA PRO A 46 1.11 -21.71 -10.32
C PRO A 46 -0.35 -21.35 -10.58
N LEU A 47 -0.86 -20.39 -9.82
CA LEU A 47 -2.11 -19.71 -10.10
C LEU A 47 -1.88 -18.50 -11.00
N ASP A 48 -2.88 -18.17 -11.80
CA ASP A 48 -2.86 -16.96 -12.61
C ASP A 48 -3.19 -15.73 -11.77
N LEU A 49 -2.31 -14.74 -11.82
CA LEU A 49 -2.45 -13.47 -11.13
C LEU A 49 -2.48 -12.35 -12.16
N ARG A 50 -3.61 -11.62 -12.26
CA ARG A 50 -3.73 -10.46 -13.12
C ARG A 50 -3.16 -9.23 -12.43
N ILE A 51 -2.10 -8.66 -13.01
CA ILE A 51 -1.40 -7.48 -12.51
C ILE A 51 -1.41 -6.36 -13.55
N ARG A 52 -1.17 -5.13 -13.10
CA ARG A 52 -0.85 -3.99 -13.97
C ARG A 52 0.06 -3.01 -13.26
N ALA A 53 0.85 -2.28 -14.04
CA ALA A 53 1.70 -1.21 -13.51
C ALA A 53 0.86 -0.03 -12.98
N LEU A 54 1.27 0.51 -11.84
CA LEU A 54 0.84 1.81 -11.32
C LEU A 54 1.92 2.83 -11.68
N TYR A 55 1.53 3.86 -12.42
CA TYR A 55 2.38 4.98 -12.77
C TYR A 55 1.95 6.25 -12.03
N VAL A 56 2.94 7.03 -11.61
CA VAL A 56 2.76 8.41 -11.16
C VAL A 56 3.67 9.27 -12.01
N ASP A 57 3.10 10.22 -12.75
CA ASP A 57 3.79 11.06 -13.74
C ASP A 57 4.65 10.26 -14.72
N ARG A 58 4.08 9.17 -15.26
CA ARG A 58 4.73 8.23 -16.18
C ARG A 58 5.88 7.41 -15.56
N ARG A 59 6.18 7.57 -14.28
CA ARG A 59 7.17 6.74 -13.57
C ARG A 59 6.49 5.53 -12.95
N LEU A 60 7.02 4.33 -13.23
CA LEU A 60 6.55 3.10 -12.60
C LEU A 60 6.80 3.21 -11.09
N LYS A 61 5.74 3.07 -10.29
CA LYS A 61 5.84 3.05 -8.83
C LYS A 61 5.80 1.63 -8.30
N GLU A 62 4.75 0.90 -8.64
CA GLU A 62 4.49 -0.44 -8.13
C GLU A 62 3.66 -1.24 -9.15
N PHE A 63 3.54 -2.55 -8.94
CA PHE A 63 2.50 -3.33 -9.60
C PHE A 63 1.29 -3.46 -8.70
N THR A 64 0.11 -3.56 -9.30
CA THR A 64 -1.16 -3.57 -8.59
C THR A 64 -2.09 -4.66 -9.06
N LEU A 65 -3.02 -5.04 -8.17
CA LEU A 65 -4.04 -6.04 -8.36
C LEU A 65 -5.42 -5.41 -8.25
N GLY A 66 -6.38 -5.93 -9.01
CA GLY A 66 -7.77 -5.51 -8.93
C GLY A 66 -8.02 -4.04 -9.30
N THR A 67 -9.23 -3.59 -9.00
CA THR A 67 -9.66 -2.22 -9.26
C THR A 67 -9.13 -1.27 -8.17
N PRO A 68 -8.79 -0.02 -8.52
CA PRO A 68 -8.50 1.00 -7.53
C PRO A 68 -9.81 1.37 -6.82
N HIS A 69 -9.72 1.77 -5.55
CA HIS A 69 -10.84 2.32 -4.79
C HIS A 69 -10.53 3.77 -4.43
N ASP A 70 -11.43 4.69 -4.77
CA ASP A 70 -11.31 6.09 -4.39
C ASP A 70 -11.80 6.27 -2.95
N VAL A 71 -10.91 6.69 -2.05
CA VAL A 71 -11.25 7.04 -0.65
C VAL A 71 -11.78 8.48 -0.60
N THR A 72 -11.10 9.36 -1.34
CA THR A 72 -11.49 10.74 -1.63
C THR A 72 -11.06 11.09 -3.06
N ASP A 73 -11.44 12.26 -3.57
CA ASP A 73 -10.99 12.72 -4.90
C ASP A 73 -9.46 12.78 -5.03
N ARG A 74 -8.77 12.93 -3.90
CA ARG A 74 -7.30 13.00 -3.77
C ARG A 74 -6.66 11.63 -3.54
N LEU A 75 -7.30 10.76 -2.77
CA LEU A 75 -6.69 9.54 -2.24
C LEU A 75 -7.30 8.31 -2.87
N ILE A 76 -6.46 7.48 -3.46
CA ILE A 76 -6.87 6.15 -3.93
C ILE A 76 -6.14 5.06 -3.16
N VAL A 77 -6.79 3.92 -3.01
CA VAL A 77 -6.17 2.71 -2.49
C VAL A 77 -6.12 1.64 -3.56
N VAL A 78 -4.98 0.96 -3.60
CA VAL A 78 -4.71 -0.11 -4.57
C VAL A 78 -4.06 -1.28 -3.85
N ARG A 79 -4.34 -2.50 -4.31
CA ARG A 79 -3.69 -3.69 -3.76
C ARG A 79 -2.34 -3.89 -4.44
N ARG A 80 -1.26 -4.01 -3.67
CA ARG A 80 0.11 -4.15 -4.18
C ARG A 80 0.36 -5.56 -4.71
N ALA A 81 1.13 -5.64 -5.79
CA ALA A 81 1.87 -6.83 -6.21
C ALA A 81 3.34 -6.44 -6.40
N PHE A 82 4.26 -7.34 -6.09
CA PHE A 82 5.69 -7.11 -6.26
C PHE A 82 6.39 -8.42 -6.61
N ARG A 83 7.65 -8.31 -7.03
CA ARG A 83 8.53 -9.45 -7.25
C ARG A 83 9.57 -9.52 -6.14
N LEU A 84 9.82 -10.72 -5.65
CA LEU A 84 10.88 -11.02 -4.70
C LEU A 84 11.87 -11.99 -5.37
N ASN A 85 13.16 -11.80 -5.14
CA ASN A 85 14.16 -12.80 -5.48
C ASN A 85 14.20 -13.85 -4.37
N ASP A 86 13.87 -15.09 -4.71
CA ASP A 86 13.81 -16.22 -3.79
C ASP A 86 15.14 -17.00 -3.71
N ALA A 87 16.19 -16.53 -4.40
CA ALA A 87 17.52 -17.14 -4.35
C ALA A 87 18.21 -16.88 -3.00
N LEU A 88 18.78 -17.92 -2.40
CA LEU A 88 19.53 -17.80 -1.15
C LEU A 88 20.95 -17.25 -1.41
N PRO A 89 21.58 -16.61 -0.40
CA PRO A 89 22.95 -16.09 -0.54
C PRO A 89 23.99 -17.16 -0.94
N GLU A 90 23.81 -18.39 -0.47
CA GLU A 90 24.68 -19.54 -0.79
C GLU A 90 24.46 -20.07 -2.21
N GLU A 91 23.32 -19.74 -2.82
CA GLU A 91 22.97 -20.07 -4.21
C GLU A 91 23.38 -18.94 -5.19
N SER A 92 24.34 -18.09 -4.82
CA SER A 92 24.74 -16.87 -5.53
C SER A 92 25.27 -17.10 -6.96
N THR A 93 25.61 -18.34 -7.33
CA THR A 93 25.97 -18.75 -8.71
C THR A 93 24.75 -19.14 -9.56
N SER A 94 23.56 -19.25 -8.96
CA SER A 94 22.32 -19.62 -9.65
C SER A 94 21.57 -18.40 -10.21
N VAL A 95 20.82 -18.62 -11.29
CA VAL A 95 20.02 -17.59 -11.97
C VAL A 95 18.97 -17.01 -11.00
N PRO A 96 18.77 -15.67 -10.93
CA PRO A 96 17.81 -15.06 -10.02
C PRO A 96 16.40 -15.67 -10.12
N ASN A 97 15.88 -16.19 -9.01
CA ASN A 97 14.55 -16.81 -8.95
C ASN A 97 13.49 -15.77 -8.59
N TRP A 98 13.09 -14.96 -9.57
CA TRP A 98 12.08 -13.92 -9.37
C TRP A 98 10.68 -14.48 -9.28
N ARG A 99 10.04 -14.29 -8.12
CA ARG A 99 8.67 -14.74 -7.85
C ARG A 99 7.74 -13.58 -7.59
N TRP A 100 6.59 -13.58 -8.24
CA TRP A 100 5.52 -12.63 -7.95
C TRP A 100 4.88 -12.94 -6.60
N GLN A 101 4.54 -11.90 -5.84
CA GLN A 101 3.84 -12.01 -4.57
C GLN A 101 2.71 -10.98 -4.49
N ARG A 102 1.67 -11.33 -3.72
CA ARG A 102 0.61 -10.39 -3.34
C ARG A 102 1.03 -9.65 -2.09
N GLY A 103 0.97 -8.32 -2.14
CA GLY A 103 1.24 -7.47 -1.00
C GLY A 103 -0.02 -6.98 -0.32
N GLY A 104 0.18 -6.13 0.69
CA GLY A 104 -0.88 -5.37 1.32
C GLY A 104 -1.45 -4.27 0.42
N TRP A 105 -1.97 -3.23 1.04
CA TRP A 105 -2.58 -2.09 0.35
C TRP A 105 -1.62 -0.90 0.29
N LEU A 106 -1.73 -0.11 -0.77
CA LEU A 106 -1.05 1.17 -0.92
C LEU A 106 -2.07 2.29 -0.93
N LEU A 107 -1.77 3.36 -0.21
CA LEU A 107 -2.44 4.64 -0.33
C LEU A 107 -1.65 5.50 -1.32
N VAL A 108 -2.31 5.97 -2.37
CA VAL A 108 -1.71 6.84 -3.38
C VAL A 108 -2.39 8.19 -3.31
N ASP A 109 -1.58 9.22 -3.11
CA ASP A 109 -2.02 10.61 -3.03
C ASP A 109 -1.77 11.31 -4.37
N ARG A 110 -2.84 11.77 -5.03
CA ARG A 110 -2.77 12.46 -6.33
C ARG A 110 -2.17 13.88 -6.23
N ILE A 111 -2.15 14.50 -5.05
CA ILE A 111 -1.57 15.84 -4.87
C ILE A 111 -0.08 15.79 -4.59
N THR A 112 0.42 14.76 -3.89
CA THR A 112 1.85 14.61 -3.58
C THR A 112 2.57 13.58 -4.46
N GLY A 113 1.83 12.79 -5.23
CA GLY A 113 2.36 11.69 -6.02
C GLY A 113 2.93 10.54 -5.18
N ARG A 114 2.71 10.56 -3.86
CA ARG A 114 3.25 9.57 -2.93
C ARG A 114 2.39 8.32 -2.93
N ALA A 115 3.03 7.17 -3.12
CA ALA A 115 2.46 5.86 -2.86
C ALA A 115 3.10 5.29 -1.58
N SER A 116 2.30 5.03 -0.55
CA SER A 116 2.78 4.51 0.73
C SER A 116 1.99 3.29 1.18
N PRO A 117 2.64 2.31 1.84
CA PRO A 117 1.94 1.15 2.38
C PRO A 117 0.94 1.55 3.46
N ILE A 118 -0.19 0.84 3.50
CA ILE A 118 -1.20 0.94 4.54
C ILE A 118 -0.98 -0.19 5.53
N ASN A 119 -0.83 0.16 6.80
CA ASN A 119 -0.79 -0.82 7.87
C ASN A 119 -2.23 -1.16 8.30
N LEU A 120 -2.70 -2.34 7.93
CA LEU A 120 -3.99 -2.86 8.33
C LEU A 120 -3.81 -3.89 9.45
N PRO A 121 -4.56 -3.77 10.57
CA PRO A 121 -4.37 -4.64 11.72
C PRO A 121 -4.57 -6.12 11.37
N GLU A 122 -3.54 -6.94 11.55
CA GLU A 122 -3.67 -8.40 11.38
C GLU A 122 -4.15 -8.81 9.97
N PHE A 123 -3.96 -7.96 8.95
CA PHE A 123 -4.34 -8.24 7.57
C PHE A 123 -3.36 -9.20 6.91
N ASP A 124 -3.88 -10.27 6.30
CA ASP A 124 -3.08 -11.26 5.59
C ASP A 124 -3.20 -11.08 4.07
N PRO A 125 -2.11 -10.69 3.35
CA PRO A 125 -2.14 -10.53 1.90
C PRO A 125 -2.53 -11.78 1.10
N PHE A 126 -2.35 -12.97 1.68
CA PHE A 126 -2.63 -14.26 1.05
C PHE A 126 -4.08 -14.69 1.31
N TYR A 127 -4.54 -14.68 2.56
CA TYR A 127 -5.85 -15.26 2.89
C TYR A 127 -6.96 -14.23 3.01
N SER A 128 -6.65 -12.96 3.30
CA SER A 128 -7.67 -11.93 3.43
C SER A 128 -8.16 -11.43 2.07
N LYS A 129 -9.48 -11.47 1.89
CA LYS A 129 -10.19 -10.67 0.89
C LYS A 129 -10.73 -9.43 1.57
N ALA A 130 -10.60 -8.28 0.92
CA ALA A 130 -11.08 -7.02 1.45
C ALA A 130 -12.12 -6.38 0.56
N ALA A 131 -13.10 -5.73 1.20
CA ALA A 131 -14.10 -4.87 0.59
C ALA A 131 -13.95 -3.46 1.18
N TRP A 132 -14.05 -2.45 0.33
CA TRP A 132 -13.84 -1.05 0.71
C TRP A 132 -15.14 -0.27 0.69
N TYR A 133 -15.25 0.67 1.63
CA TYR A 133 -16.29 1.70 1.64
C TYR A 133 -15.70 2.98 2.20
N ARG A 134 -15.58 4.02 1.37
CA ARG A 134 -14.89 5.28 1.72
C ARG A 134 -13.50 4.98 2.32
N ASP A 135 -13.24 5.39 3.56
CA ASP A 135 -12.03 5.16 4.33
C ASP A 135 -12.07 3.91 5.22
N TYR A 136 -13.14 3.13 5.13
CA TYR A 136 -13.30 1.85 5.84
C TYR A 136 -12.96 0.67 4.93
N ILE A 137 -12.39 -0.36 5.55
CA ILE A 137 -12.09 -1.63 4.91
C ILE A 137 -12.60 -2.78 5.78
N ALA A 138 -13.36 -3.69 5.18
CA ALA A 138 -13.80 -4.92 5.79
C ALA A 138 -13.02 -6.10 5.20
N TYR A 139 -12.54 -7.02 6.03
CA TYR A 139 -11.84 -8.23 5.59
C TYR A 139 -11.98 -9.37 6.58
N CYS A 140 -11.78 -10.59 6.09
CA CYS A 140 -11.71 -11.76 6.94
C CYS A 140 -10.26 -12.06 7.33
N ARG A 141 -10.05 -12.39 8.60
CA ARG A 141 -8.80 -12.89 9.14
C ARG A 141 -9.00 -14.31 9.70
N LEU A 142 -7.96 -15.12 9.62
CA LEU A 142 -7.83 -16.36 10.40
C LEU A 142 -7.08 -16.08 11.70
N SER A 143 -7.49 -16.71 12.81
CA SER A 143 -6.71 -16.73 14.05
C SER A 143 -5.31 -17.30 13.81
N ASP A 144 -4.39 -17.03 14.73
CA ASP A 144 -3.02 -17.53 14.65
C ASP A 144 -2.95 -19.06 14.70
N ASP A 145 -3.93 -19.70 15.34
CA ASP A 145 -4.10 -21.17 15.33
C ASP A 145 -4.84 -21.70 14.08
N GLY A 146 -5.27 -20.83 13.17
CA GLY A 146 -5.98 -21.15 11.93
C GLY A 146 -7.40 -21.70 12.10
N LYS A 147 -7.91 -21.78 13.34
CA LYS A 147 -9.20 -22.43 13.64
C LYS A 147 -10.39 -21.49 13.54
N ASN A 148 -10.21 -20.21 13.88
CA ASN A 148 -11.29 -19.24 13.99
C ASN A 148 -11.20 -18.21 12.86
N LEU A 149 -12.35 -17.85 12.32
CA LEU A 149 -12.50 -16.79 11.33
C LEU A 149 -13.04 -15.55 12.02
N TYR A 150 -12.41 -14.40 11.78
CA TYR A 150 -12.86 -13.11 12.28
C TYR A 150 -13.19 -12.18 11.10
N ALA A 151 -14.36 -11.57 11.15
CA ALA A 151 -14.69 -10.40 10.36
C ALA A 151 -14.10 -9.16 11.04
N MET A 152 -13.25 -8.46 10.30
CA MET A 152 -12.55 -7.26 10.75
C MET A 152 -13.07 -6.06 9.96
N VAL A 153 -13.29 -4.94 10.64
CA VAL A 153 -13.46 -3.63 10.00
C VAL A 153 -12.40 -2.69 10.55
N ALA A 154 -11.60 -2.11 9.67
CA ALA A 154 -10.62 -1.09 10.02
C ALA A 154 -10.93 0.22 9.29
N GLN A 155 -10.49 1.33 9.87
CA GLN A 155 -10.52 2.64 9.23
C GLN A 155 -9.08 3.07 8.94
N LEU A 156 -8.88 3.69 7.79
CA LEU A 156 -7.58 4.19 7.37
C LEU A 156 -7.01 5.15 8.42
N GLY A 157 -5.71 4.99 8.73
CA GLY A 157 -5.01 5.82 9.71
C GLY A 157 -5.20 5.40 11.18
N ARG A 158 -6.11 4.45 11.49
CA ARG A 158 -6.26 3.90 12.84
C ARG A 158 -5.40 2.65 13.04
N ARG A 159 -4.77 2.56 14.22
CA ARG A 159 -3.95 1.39 14.60
C ARG A 159 -4.76 0.17 15.03
N LYS A 160 -5.99 0.35 15.52
CA LYS A 160 -6.86 -0.73 15.99
C LYS A 160 -8.06 -0.88 15.04
N PRO A 161 -8.58 -2.11 14.85
CA PRO A 161 -9.83 -2.30 14.13
C PRO A 161 -10.99 -1.66 14.90
N ILE A 162 -11.98 -1.18 14.17
CA ILE A 162 -13.24 -0.66 14.72
C ILE A 162 -14.16 -1.82 15.12
N LEU A 163 -14.15 -2.89 14.33
CA LEU A 163 -14.90 -4.10 14.61
C LEU A 163 -14.00 -5.32 14.47
N LYS A 164 -14.11 -6.24 15.43
CA LYS A 164 -13.57 -7.59 15.36
C LYS A 164 -14.65 -8.55 15.86
N LYS A 165 -15.28 -9.27 14.94
CA LYS A 165 -16.38 -10.20 15.23
C LYS A 165 -16.02 -11.61 14.78
N GLY A 166 -16.19 -12.60 15.63
CA GLY A 166 -16.08 -14.01 15.22
C GLY A 166 -17.15 -14.34 14.19
N SER A 167 -16.74 -14.80 13.01
CA SER A 167 -17.64 -15.11 11.89
C SER A 167 -17.74 -16.60 11.57
N GLY A 168 -17.02 -17.46 12.30
CA GLY A 168 -17.14 -18.91 12.21
C GLY A 168 -15.86 -19.65 12.62
N ARG A 169 -15.91 -20.98 12.53
CA ARG A 169 -14.75 -21.88 12.70
C ARG A 169 -14.45 -22.55 11.36
N ARG A 170 -13.17 -22.72 11.01
CA ARG A 170 -12.79 -23.44 9.80
C ARG A 170 -13.26 -24.90 9.93
N ALA A 171 -14.10 -25.36 9.00
CA ALA A 171 -14.45 -26.77 8.91
C ALA A 171 -13.19 -27.58 8.61
N ARG A 172 -13.01 -28.71 9.31
CA ARG A 172 -11.85 -29.61 9.16
C ARG A 172 -11.78 -30.15 7.74
#